data_AF-A0A137S281-F1
#
_entry.id   AF-A0A137S281-F1
#
_cell.length_a   1.000
_cell.length_b   1.000
_cell.length_c   1.000
_cell.angle_alpha   90.00
_cell.angle_beta   90.00
_cell.angle_gamma   90.00
#
_symmetry.space_group_name_H-M   'P 1'
#
loop_
_entity.id
_entity.type
_entity.pdbx_description
1 polymer ?
#
loop_
_entity_poly.entity_id
_entity_poly.type
_entity_poly.pdbx_seq_one_letter_code
_entity_poly.pdbx_strand_id
1 'polypeptide(L)'
;MRDNSAIEAYRKDHGLEKLTYHTVEEIQSGHFDLDKAQAFLAFQSRINNELLNHKVIIANPYTQWFCDASLNDAQIKQLIVQFSVFSNQFLVAQLEKMLNAETIEEMRASKEILANEIGVVYKNPKRNRATKLTQDERDFGDIEGSIDGGAFHFKAAHFELLNQLADYFGIAFNQIGRRQFGSAKTLFFCDELVRLYGSASYATSTAASYAVENWAAAGFWDELVSGFNHYRQTRNLKGLPLTFFTWHAKLEANHANHTQEELEAYYFNNDVDEDHFIVSGNEMLDGVYTFWQGLDEERKRIH
;
A
#
# COMPACT_ATOMS: atom_id res chain seq x y z
N MET A 1 -28.28 -12.72 -4.66
CA MET A 1 -27.18 -13.01 -5.61
C MET A 1 -27.29 -11.94 -6.69
N ARG A 2 -26.29 -11.06 -6.81
CA ARG A 2 -26.27 -10.09 -7.93
C ARG A 2 -25.99 -10.87 -9.20
N ASP A 3 -26.67 -10.54 -10.28
CA ASP A 3 -26.44 -11.20 -11.57
C ASP A 3 -25.19 -10.60 -12.23
N ASN A 4 -24.02 -11.02 -11.72
CA ASN A 4 -22.73 -10.62 -12.29
C ASN A 4 -22.61 -11.01 -13.78
N SER A 5 -23.45 -11.93 -14.28
CA SER A 5 -23.42 -12.33 -15.70
C SER A 5 -23.87 -11.20 -16.63
N ALA A 6 -24.82 -10.36 -16.19
CA ALA A 6 -25.31 -9.22 -16.98
C ALA A 6 -24.28 -8.08 -17.05
N ILE A 7 -23.62 -7.78 -15.92
CA ILE A 7 -22.54 -6.78 -15.89
C ILE A 7 -21.35 -7.26 -16.73
N GLU A 8 -20.99 -8.54 -16.68
CA GLU A 8 -19.87 -9.05 -17.49
C GLU A 8 -20.14 -9.07 -18.98
N ALA A 9 -21.37 -9.39 -19.39
CA ALA A 9 -21.76 -9.24 -20.79
C ALA A 9 -21.61 -7.78 -21.23
N TYR A 10 -22.09 -6.83 -20.42
CA TYR A 10 -21.98 -5.41 -20.74
C TYR A 10 -20.53 -4.92 -20.83
N ARG A 11 -19.66 -5.33 -19.90
CA ARG A 11 -18.23 -4.99 -19.93
C ARG A 11 -17.58 -5.44 -21.22
N LYS A 12 -17.83 -6.70 -21.61
CA LYS A 12 -17.29 -7.26 -22.85
C LYS A 12 -17.83 -6.55 -24.09
N ASP A 13 -19.13 -6.28 -24.13
CA ASP A 13 -19.78 -5.67 -25.30
C ASP A 13 -19.30 -4.22 -25.54
N HIS A 14 -18.83 -3.54 -24.49
CA HIS A 14 -18.39 -2.13 -24.55
C HIS A 14 -16.87 -1.94 -24.31
N GLY A 15 -16.09 -3.02 -24.19
CA GLY A 15 -14.65 -2.96 -23.97
C GLY A 15 -14.23 -2.38 -22.61
N LEU A 16 -15.02 -2.60 -21.56
CA LEU A 16 -14.85 -2.06 -20.20
C LEU A 16 -14.30 -3.09 -19.20
N GLU A 17 -13.68 -4.18 -19.68
CA GLU A 17 -13.20 -5.29 -18.83
C GLU A 17 -12.06 -4.89 -17.89
N LYS A 18 -11.47 -3.72 -18.08
CA LYS A 18 -10.40 -3.18 -17.24
C LYS A 18 -10.89 -2.16 -16.20
N LEU A 19 -12.16 -1.75 -16.26
CA LEU A 19 -12.76 -0.89 -15.24
C LEU A 19 -13.23 -1.72 -14.06
N THR A 20 -13.30 -1.10 -12.89
CA THR A 20 -13.91 -1.73 -11.71
C THR A 20 -15.41 -1.99 -11.95
N TYR A 21 -15.97 -2.97 -11.23
CA TYR A 21 -17.40 -3.26 -11.33
C TYR A 21 -18.26 -2.05 -10.94
N HIS A 22 -17.82 -1.28 -9.95
CA HIS A 22 -18.54 -0.09 -9.49
C HIS A 22 -18.66 0.95 -10.62
N THR A 23 -17.55 1.29 -11.27
CA THR A 23 -17.56 2.23 -12.40
C THR A 23 -18.44 1.77 -13.54
N VAL A 24 -18.45 0.47 -13.84
CA VAL A 24 -19.34 -0.07 -14.87
C VAL A 24 -20.81 0.06 -14.48
N GLU A 25 -21.16 -0.19 -13.22
CA GLU A 25 -22.52 0.02 -12.70
C GLU A 25 -22.93 1.51 -12.84
N GLU A 26 -22.02 2.45 -12.56
CA GLU A 26 -22.26 3.90 -12.70
C GLU A 26 -22.37 4.35 -14.17
N ILE A 27 -21.67 3.68 -15.09
CA ILE A 27 -21.84 3.91 -16.54
C ILE A 27 -23.22 3.37 -16.99
N GLN A 28 -23.59 2.17 -16.55
CA GLN A 28 -24.89 1.56 -16.89
C GLN A 28 -26.08 2.37 -16.38
N SER A 29 -25.94 2.99 -15.20
CA SER A 29 -26.98 3.86 -14.62
C SER A 29 -27.05 5.23 -15.30
N GLY A 30 -26.07 5.58 -16.14
CA GLY A 30 -25.95 6.87 -16.82
C GLY A 30 -25.39 7.99 -15.95
N HIS A 31 -24.83 7.67 -14.78
CA HIS A 31 -24.12 8.66 -13.95
C HIS A 31 -22.74 8.99 -14.51
N PHE A 32 -22.05 7.98 -15.09
CA PHE A 32 -20.77 8.16 -15.77
C PHE A 32 -20.92 8.07 -17.30
N ASP A 33 -20.22 8.95 -18.00
CA ASP A 33 -20.26 9.02 -19.46
C ASP A 33 -19.43 7.88 -20.09
N LEU A 34 -20.08 7.07 -20.93
CA LEU A 34 -19.42 5.98 -21.66
C LEU A 34 -18.27 6.48 -22.56
N ASP A 35 -18.38 7.67 -23.15
CA ASP A 35 -17.32 8.21 -24.01
C ASP A 35 -16.04 8.52 -23.20
N LYS A 36 -16.21 8.95 -21.95
CA LYS A 36 -15.11 9.19 -21.01
C LYS A 36 -14.42 7.90 -20.58
N ALA A 37 -15.12 6.76 -20.65
CA ALA A 37 -14.54 5.46 -20.33
C ALA A 37 -13.41 5.06 -21.28
N GLN A 38 -13.54 5.36 -22.58
CA GLN A 38 -12.46 5.06 -23.54
C GLN A 38 -11.24 5.95 -23.33
N ALA A 39 -11.44 7.24 -23.01
CA ALA A 39 -10.37 8.14 -22.62
C ALA A 39 -9.65 7.64 -21.37
N PHE A 40 -10.41 7.24 -20.34
CA PHE A 40 -9.84 6.66 -19.13
C PHE A 40 -9.03 5.39 -19.41
N LEU A 41 -9.51 4.49 -20.27
CA LEU A 41 -8.76 3.28 -20.63
C LEU A 41 -7.43 3.61 -21.35
N ALA A 42 -7.41 4.65 -22.18
CA ALA A 42 -6.17 5.15 -22.78
C ALA A 42 -5.22 5.73 -21.72
N PHE A 43 -5.76 6.50 -20.76
CA PHE A 43 -5.00 7.03 -19.64
C PHE A 43 -4.45 5.91 -18.72
N GLN A 44 -5.24 4.88 -18.42
CA GLN A 44 -4.79 3.71 -17.67
C GLN A 44 -3.63 3.00 -18.39
N SER A 45 -3.69 2.94 -19.72
CA SER A 45 -2.56 2.44 -20.52
C SER A 45 -1.30 3.30 -20.37
N ARG A 46 -1.43 4.62 -20.26
CA ARG A 46 -0.31 5.52 -19.94
C ARG A 46 0.22 5.28 -18.54
N ILE A 47 -0.64 5.20 -17.53
CA ILE A 47 -0.26 4.87 -16.14
C ILE A 47 0.57 3.58 -16.11
N ASN A 48 0.08 2.52 -16.75
CA ASN A 48 0.79 1.24 -16.79
C ASN A 48 2.17 1.36 -17.45
N ASN A 49 2.31 2.22 -18.46
CA ASN A 49 3.54 2.36 -19.25
C ASN A 49 4.54 3.34 -18.64
N GLU A 50 4.07 4.45 -18.09
CA GLU A 50 4.86 5.61 -17.70
C GLU A 50 5.05 5.73 -16.18
N LEU A 51 4.12 5.18 -15.39
CA LEU A 51 4.17 5.21 -13.92
C LEU A 51 4.51 3.83 -13.34
N LEU A 52 3.76 2.78 -13.69
CA LEU A 52 3.93 1.45 -13.10
C LEU A 52 5.16 0.68 -13.62
N ASN A 53 5.84 1.21 -14.64
CA ASN A 53 7.17 0.74 -15.07
C ASN A 53 8.33 1.43 -14.35
N HIS A 54 8.07 2.23 -13.31
CA HIS A 54 9.14 2.87 -12.56
C HIS A 54 10.13 1.83 -12.00
N LYS A 55 11.42 2.15 -12.03
CA LYS A 55 12.52 1.27 -11.59
C LYS A 55 12.35 0.67 -10.18
N VAL A 56 11.68 1.39 -9.28
CA VAL A 56 11.41 0.91 -7.91
C VAL A 56 10.41 -0.24 -7.87
N ILE A 57 9.56 -0.35 -8.89
CA ILE A 57 8.57 -1.41 -9.06
C ILE A 57 9.21 -2.58 -9.79
N ILE A 58 9.80 -2.33 -10.98
CA ILE A 58 10.23 -3.42 -11.87
C ILE A 58 11.62 -3.98 -11.57
N ALA A 59 12.48 -3.22 -10.88
CA ALA A 59 13.91 -3.54 -10.75
C ALA A 59 14.53 -2.95 -9.46
N ASN A 60 13.92 -3.19 -8.31
CA ASN A 60 14.44 -2.72 -7.02
C ASN A 60 15.67 -3.55 -6.58
N PRO A 61 16.89 -2.97 -6.56
CA PRO A 61 18.10 -3.74 -6.26
C PRO A 61 18.16 -4.26 -4.82
N TYR A 62 17.51 -3.56 -3.87
CA TYR A 62 17.54 -3.96 -2.48
C TYR A 62 16.70 -5.21 -2.23
N THR A 63 15.44 -5.22 -2.69
CA THR A 63 14.53 -6.35 -2.43
C THR A 63 14.90 -7.58 -3.24
N GLN A 64 15.36 -7.40 -4.48
CA GLN A 64 15.94 -8.49 -5.29
C GLN A 64 17.16 -9.13 -4.60
N TRP A 65 18.06 -8.33 -4.03
CA TRP A 65 19.15 -8.85 -3.23
C TRP A 65 18.64 -9.56 -1.97
N PHE A 66 17.73 -8.93 -1.24
CA PHE A 66 17.24 -9.42 0.04
C PHE A 66 16.58 -10.80 -0.10
N CYS A 67 15.88 -11.05 -1.21
CA CYS A 67 15.17 -12.28 -1.52
C CYS A 67 16.03 -13.54 -1.35
N ASP A 68 17.26 -13.53 -1.87
CA ASP A 68 18.15 -14.71 -1.93
C ASP A 68 19.46 -14.54 -1.14
N ALA A 69 19.65 -13.42 -0.44
CA ALA A 69 20.88 -13.15 0.28
C ALA A 69 21.08 -14.03 1.52
N SER A 70 22.34 -14.33 1.82
CA SER A 70 22.76 -14.82 3.14
C SER A 70 22.80 -13.66 4.15
N LEU A 71 21.63 -13.31 4.68
CA LEU A 71 21.44 -12.16 5.58
C LEU A 71 22.13 -12.36 6.94
N ASN A 72 22.68 -11.27 7.49
CA ASN A 72 23.17 -11.22 8.87
C ASN A 72 22.22 -10.41 9.77
N ASP A 73 22.37 -10.58 11.09
CA ASP A 73 21.49 -9.94 12.08
C ASP A 73 21.54 -8.40 12.00
N ALA A 74 22.68 -7.82 11.64
CA ALA A 74 22.84 -6.38 11.54
C ALA A 74 22.09 -5.80 10.32
N GLN A 75 22.07 -6.50 9.20
CA GLN A 75 21.27 -6.16 8.01
C GLN A 75 19.77 -6.25 8.30
N ILE A 76 19.34 -7.32 8.99
CA ILE A 76 17.93 -7.45 9.41
C ILE A 76 17.53 -6.32 10.36
N LYS A 77 18.36 -6.03 11.37
CA LYS A 77 18.10 -4.94 12.32
C LYS A 77 18.04 -3.58 11.64
N GLN A 78 18.92 -3.32 10.68
CA GLN A 78 18.92 -2.08 9.91
C GLN A 78 17.62 -1.92 9.11
N LEU A 79 17.15 -2.98 8.43
CA LEU A 79 15.85 -2.96 7.74
C LEU A 79 14.73 -2.65 8.72
N ILE A 80 14.65 -3.36 9.86
CA ILE A 80 13.60 -3.15 10.86
C ILE A 80 13.56 -1.70 11.34
N VAL A 81 14.72 -1.11 11.67
CA VAL A 81 14.79 0.28 12.14
C VAL A 81 14.30 1.23 11.06
N GLN A 82 14.83 1.15 9.84
CA GLN A 82 14.46 2.08 8.78
C GLN A 82 13.01 1.93 8.33
N PHE A 83 12.54 0.69 8.17
CA PHE A 83 11.15 0.40 7.80
C PHE A 83 10.18 0.87 8.89
N SER A 84 10.53 0.69 10.17
CA SER A 84 9.71 1.19 11.28
C SER A 84 9.53 2.70 11.27
N VAL A 85 10.57 3.46 10.90
CA VAL A 85 10.48 4.91 10.79
C VAL A 85 9.51 5.29 9.68
N PHE A 86 9.65 4.71 8.50
CA PHE A 86 8.70 4.91 7.40
C PHE A 86 7.27 4.56 7.83
N SER A 87 7.01 3.33 8.29
CA SER A 87 5.66 2.87 8.62
C SER A 87 4.99 3.75 9.70
N ASN A 88 5.75 4.22 10.68
CA ASN A 88 5.20 5.08 11.73
C ASN A 88 4.99 6.53 11.26
N GLN A 89 5.75 7.02 10.29
CA GLN A 89 5.56 8.35 9.70
C GLN A 89 4.48 8.38 8.63
N PHE A 90 4.19 7.24 7.99
CA PHE A 90 3.07 7.11 7.05
C PHE A 90 1.74 7.55 7.67
N LEU A 91 1.53 7.27 8.97
CA LEU A 91 0.37 7.74 9.73
C LEU A 91 0.15 9.26 9.64
N VAL A 92 1.23 10.05 9.59
CA VAL A 92 1.15 11.52 9.49
C VAL A 92 0.67 11.92 8.11
N ALA A 93 1.28 11.37 7.05
CA ALA A 93 0.88 11.64 5.67
C ALA A 93 -0.58 11.22 5.41
N GLN A 94 -0.98 10.05 5.92
CA GLN A 94 -2.35 9.55 5.81
C GLN A 94 -3.36 10.46 6.56
N LEU A 95 -2.98 10.94 7.75
CA LEU A 95 -3.80 11.90 8.49
C LEU A 95 -3.95 13.21 7.71
N GLU A 96 -2.87 13.73 7.13
CA GLU A 96 -2.93 14.93 6.30
C GLU A 96 -3.80 14.72 5.05
N LYS A 97 -3.68 13.58 4.35
CA LYS A 97 -4.58 13.21 3.24
C LYS A 97 -6.06 13.25 3.68
N MET A 98 -6.37 12.65 4.85
CA MET A 98 -7.73 12.66 5.39
C MET A 98 -8.23 14.08 5.71
N LEU A 99 -7.38 14.94 6.29
CA LEU A 99 -7.74 16.31 6.65
C LEU A 99 -7.95 17.20 5.43
N ASN A 100 -7.21 16.93 4.36
CA ASN A 100 -7.23 17.69 3.12
C ASN A 100 -8.24 17.17 2.08
N ALA A 101 -8.97 16.09 2.38
CA ALA A 101 -10.01 15.56 1.52
C ALA A 101 -11.06 16.63 1.17
N GLU A 102 -11.45 16.70 -0.11
CA GLU A 102 -12.41 17.69 -0.60
C GLU A 102 -13.86 17.20 -0.46
N THR A 103 -14.04 15.86 -0.44
CA THR A 103 -15.34 15.22 -0.25
C THR A 103 -15.40 14.34 1.00
N ILE A 104 -16.62 14.07 1.47
CA ILE A 104 -16.83 13.17 2.62
C ILE A 104 -16.41 11.74 2.24
N GLU A 105 -16.63 11.36 0.99
CA GLU A 105 -16.30 10.06 0.41
C GLU A 105 -14.78 9.84 0.42
N GLU A 106 -13.99 10.80 -0.03
CA GLU A 106 -12.53 10.78 0.06
C GLU A 106 -12.03 10.74 1.51
N MET A 107 -12.63 11.54 2.39
CA MET A 107 -12.28 11.52 3.80
C MET A 107 -12.56 10.14 4.41
N ARG A 108 -13.65 9.48 4.00
CA ARG A 108 -13.99 8.11 4.44
C ARG A 108 -12.99 7.08 3.89
N ALA A 109 -12.66 7.13 2.61
CA ALA A 109 -11.63 6.26 2.02
C ALA A 109 -10.28 6.43 2.73
N SER A 110 -9.90 7.67 3.06
CA SER A 110 -8.68 7.95 3.83
C SER A 110 -8.73 7.40 5.26
N LYS A 111 -9.92 7.35 5.89
CA LYS A 111 -10.13 6.73 7.21
C LYS A 111 -10.04 5.21 7.16
N GLU A 112 -10.45 4.58 6.06
CA GLU A 112 -10.31 3.13 5.87
C GLU A 112 -8.86 2.69 6.10
N ILE A 113 -7.93 3.37 5.42
CA ILE A 113 -6.49 3.11 5.54
C ILE A 113 -5.98 3.53 6.93
N LEU A 114 -6.23 4.78 7.36
CA LEU A 114 -5.69 5.30 8.62
C LEU A 114 -6.12 4.46 9.83
N ALA A 115 -7.41 4.08 9.90
CA ALA A 115 -7.93 3.30 11.01
C ALA A 115 -7.36 1.88 11.00
N ASN A 116 -7.13 1.29 9.83
CA ASN A 116 -6.50 -0.02 9.72
C ASN A 116 -5.05 0.00 10.21
N GLU A 117 -4.27 0.98 9.78
CA GLU A 117 -2.88 1.18 10.20
C GLU A 117 -2.74 1.27 11.74
N ILE A 118 -3.71 1.91 12.41
CA ILE A 118 -3.71 2.05 13.88
C ILE A 118 -4.39 0.89 14.62
N GLY A 119 -4.90 -0.14 13.91
CA GLY A 119 -5.37 -1.39 14.50
C GLY A 119 -6.88 -1.63 14.48
N VAL A 120 -7.65 -0.99 13.61
CA VAL A 120 -9.04 -1.35 13.33
C VAL A 120 -9.08 -2.39 12.21
N VAL A 121 -9.59 -3.58 12.50
CA VAL A 121 -9.59 -4.67 11.52
C VAL A 121 -10.72 -4.54 10.51
N TYR A 122 -10.46 -4.89 9.25
CA TYR A 122 -11.50 -4.94 8.21
C TYR A 122 -12.56 -5.99 8.53
N LYS A 123 -13.79 -5.64 8.16
CA LYS A 123 -14.95 -6.50 8.27
C LYS A 123 -15.59 -6.68 6.91
N ASN A 124 -15.61 -7.91 6.42
CA ASN A 124 -16.30 -8.26 5.19
C ASN A 124 -17.72 -8.75 5.50
N PRO A 125 -18.78 -7.95 5.23
CA PRO A 125 -20.16 -8.35 5.51
C PRO A 125 -20.63 -9.52 4.65
N LYS A 126 -19.95 -9.79 3.52
CA LYS A 126 -20.26 -10.89 2.61
C LYS A 126 -19.59 -12.20 3.00
N ARG A 127 -18.67 -12.18 3.97
CA ARG A 127 -17.99 -13.40 4.44
C ARG A 127 -19.00 -14.35 5.07
N ASN A 128 -18.98 -15.60 4.60
CA ASN A 128 -19.87 -16.62 5.14
C ASN A 128 -19.50 -16.92 6.60
N ARG A 129 -20.44 -16.70 7.52
CA ARG A 129 -20.25 -16.93 8.97
C ARG A 129 -19.91 -18.38 9.33
N ALA A 130 -20.16 -19.33 8.43
CA ALA A 130 -19.81 -20.74 8.61
C ALA A 130 -18.33 -21.05 8.34
N THR A 131 -17.57 -20.14 7.73
CA THR A 131 -16.15 -20.36 7.40
C THR A 131 -15.30 -20.22 8.66
N LYS A 132 -14.50 -21.26 8.96
CA LYS A 132 -13.59 -21.24 10.10
C LYS A 132 -12.44 -20.27 9.83
N LEU A 133 -12.31 -19.25 10.68
CA LEU A 133 -11.21 -18.29 10.62
C LEU A 133 -9.87 -18.98 10.93
N THR A 134 -8.82 -18.59 10.22
CA THR A 134 -7.43 -18.83 10.64
C THR A 134 -7.11 -18.03 11.91
N GLN A 135 -5.93 -18.24 12.50
CA GLN A 135 -5.52 -17.43 13.65
C GLN A 135 -5.28 -15.99 13.24
N ASP A 136 -4.59 -15.77 12.12
CA ASP A 136 -4.33 -14.43 11.57
C ASP A 136 -5.64 -13.68 11.29
N GLU A 137 -6.64 -14.30 10.68
CA GLU A 137 -7.93 -13.63 10.41
C GLU A 137 -8.72 -13.31 11.69
N ARG A 138 -8.48 -14.03 12.79
CA ARG A 138 -9.06 -13.67 14.09
C ARG A 138 -8.37 -12.47 14.71
N ASP A 139 -7.05 -12.38 14.53
CA ASP A 139 -6.23 -11.38 15.20
C ASP A 139 -6.13 -10.08 14.39
N PHE A 140 -6.25 -10.15 13.06
CA PHE A 140 -6.03 -9.06 12.10
C PHE A 140 -7.23 -8.79 11.18
N GLY A 141 -8.30 -9.59 11.29
CA GLY A 141 -9.55 -9.46 10.54
C GLY A 141 -9.49 -9.96 9.10
N ASP A 142 -10.39 -9.43 8.28
CA ASP A 142 -10.43 -9.74 6.84
C ASP A 142 -9.33 -8.97 6.09
N ILE A 143 -9.00 -9.42 4.88
CA ILE A 143 -8.10 -8.71 3.94
C ILE A 143 -8.85 -7.78 2.98
N GLU A 144 -10.18 -7.83 3.02
CA GLU A 144 -11.11 -7.07 2.18
C GLU A 144 -12.29 -6.59 3.05
N GLY A 145 -12.95 -5.51 2.62
CA GLY A 145 -14.13 -4.98 3.30
C GLY A 145 -13.90 -3.55 3.79
N SER A 146 -14.55 -3.19 4.90
CA SER A 146 -14.48 -1.84 5.48
C SER A 146 -14.17 -1.91 6.97
N ILE A 147 -13.47 -0.89 7.49
CA ILE A 147 -13.25 -0.65 8.91
C ILE A 147 -14.50 -0.13 9.61
N ASP A 148 -15.51 0.34 8.87
CA ASP A 148 -16.78 0.79 9.44
C ASP A 148 -17.50 -0.39 10.11
N GLY A 149 -17.69 -0.27 11.43
CA GLY A 149 -18.18 -1.36 12.28
C GLY A 149 -17.18 -2.50 12.51
N GLY A 150 -15.90 -2.26 12.21
CA GLY A 150 -14.75 -3.09 12.59
C GLY A 150 -14.38 -2.93 14.07
N ALA A 151 -13.52 -3.81 14.58
CA ALA A 151 -13.10 -3.82 15.98
C ALA A 151 -11.66 -3.32 16.10
N PHE A 152 -11.40 -2.51 17.13
CA PHE A 152 -10.06 -2.04 17.45
C PHE A 152 -9.29 -3.10 18.27
N HIS A 153 -8.07 -3.39 17.84
CA HIS A 153 -7.12 -4.26 18.53
C HIS A 153 -5.72 -3.65 18.45
N PHE A 154 -5.12 -3.33 19.61
CA PHE A 154 -3.73 -2.87 19.70
C PHE A 154 -2.77 -3.73 18.86
N LYS A 155 -2.87 -5.06 19.01
CA LYS A 155 -2.02 -6.03 18.31
C LYS A 155 -2.21 -6.05 16.79
N ALA A 156 -3.31 -5.51 16.28
CA ALA A 156 -3.56 -5.42 14.85
C ALA A 156 -2.94 -4.17 14.21
N ALA A 157 -2.48 -3.20 15.01
CA ALA A 157 -1.78 -2.04 14.48
C ALA A 157 -0.47 -2.47 13.79
N HIS A 158 -0.23 -1.94 12.61
CA HIS A 158 0.90 -2.34 11.77
C HIS A 158 2.24 -2.10 12.47
N PHE A 159 2.36 -0.96 13.17
CA PHE A 159 3.54 -0.65 13.96
C PHE A 159 3.78 -1.62 15.13
N GLU A 160 2.72 -2.18 15.74
CA GLU A 160 2.88 -3.18 16.80
C GLU A 160 3.45 -4.50 16.29
N LEU A 161 3.11 -4.89 15.05
CA LEU A 161 3.69 -6.06 14.39
C LEU A 161 5.18 -5.86 14.12
N LEU A 162 5.59 -4.67 13.67
CA LEU A 162 7.02 -4.32 13.54
C LEU A 162 7.73 -4.28 14.89
N ASN A 163 7.08 -3.77 15.93
CA ASN A 163 7.64 -3.73 17.28
C ASN A 163 7.88 -5.14 17.83
N GLN A 164 7.00 -6.11 17.58
CA GLN A 164 7.22 -7.51 17.96
C GLN A 164 8.47 -8.11 17.28
N LEU A 165 8.68 -7.78 16.00
CA LEU A 165 9.89 -8.19 15.29
C LEU A 165 11.14 -7.48 15.84
N ALA A 166 11.06 -6.19 16.12
CA ALA A 166 12.14 -5.43 16.74
C ALA A 166 12.55 -6.02 18.10
N ASP A 167 11.57 -6.35 18.95
CA ASP A 167 11.77 -6.98 20.26
C ASP A 167 12.45 -8.36 20.13
N TYR A 168 12.04 -9.18 19.14
CA TYR A 168 12.69 -10.47 18.85
C TYR A 168 14.20 -10.32 18.57
N PHE A 169 14.61 -9.21 17.96
CA PHE A 169 16.02 -8.88 17.69
C PHE A 169 16.70 -8.06 18.79
N GLY A 170 16.02 -7.81 19.91
CA GLY A 170 16.53 -7.03 21.03
C GLY A 170 16.66 -5.53 20.74
N ILE A 171 15.86 -5.00 19.82
CA ILE A 171 15.75 -3.56 19.58
C ILE A 171 14.64 -3.02 20.48
N ALA A 172 14.94 -2.06 21.34
CA ALA A 172 13.95 -1.50 22.26
C ALA A 172 12.93 -0.63 21.52
N PHE A 173 11.69 -0.57 22.03
CA PHE A 173 10.62 0.28 21.48
C PHE A 173 11.03 1.75 21.25
N ASN A 174 11.86 2.30 22.14
CA ASN A 174 12.33 3.69 22.02
C ASN A 174 13.43 3.88 20.95
N GLN A 175 13.79 2.82 20.21
CA GLN A 175 14.80 2.80 19.13
C GLN A 175 14.21 2.61 17.73
N ILE A 176 12.88 2.53 17.60
CA ILE A 176 12.16 2.34 16.33
C ILE A 176 11.10 3.42 16.14
N GLY A 177 10.62 3.60 14.90
CA GLY A 177 9.48 4.46 14.56
C GLY A 177 9.66 5.97 14.71
N ARG A 178 10.73 6.43 15.38
CA ARG A 178 11.00 7.86 15.57
C ARG A 178 11.94 8.36 14.48
N ARG A 179 11.63 9.54 13.94
CA ARG A 179 12.44 10.20 12.90
C ARG A 179 13.95 10.24 13.21
N GLN A 180 14.35 10.40 14.47
CA GLN A 180 15.77 10.42 14.86
C GLN A 180 16.56 9.15 14.50
N PHE A 181 15.89 8.03 14.23
CA PHE A 181 16.52 6.78 13.79
C PHE A 181 16.47 6.58 12.27
N GLY A 182 15.77 7.46 11.54
CA GLY A 182 15.73 7.44 10.09
C GLY A 182 17.05 7.93 9.49
N SER A 183 17.55 7.22 8.49
CA SER A 183 18.60 7.72 7.61
C SER A 183 18.11 8.99 6.89
N ALA A 184 19.04 9.78 6.35
CA ALA A 184 18.67 10.95 5.56
C ALA A 184 17.75 10.59 4.38
N LYS A 185 17.96 9.43 3.76
CA LYS A 185 17.14 8.95 2.62
C LYS A 185 15.78 8.41 3.07
N THR A 186 15.69 7.78 4.24
CA THR A 186 14.42 7.39 4.85
C THR A 186 13.59 8.61 5.21
N LEU A 187 14.21 9.63 5.81
CA LEU A 187 13.52 10.86 6.18
C LEU A 187 13.11 11.68 4.96
N PHE A 188 13.94 11.71 3.91
CA PHE A 188 13.54 12.30 2.63
C PHE A 188 12.24 11.69 2.13
N PHE A 189 12.14 10.36 2.07
CA PHE A 189 10.89 9.70 1.68
C PHE A 189 9.72 10.01 2.60
N CYS A 190 9.93 10.06 3.92
CA CYS A 190 8.89 10.45 4.87
C CYS A 190 8.38 11.88 4.63
N ASP A 191 9.28 12.79 4.27
CA ASP A 191 8.94 14.18 3.98
C ASP A 191 8.21 14.31 2.64
N GLU A 192 8.58 13.49 1.65
CA GLU A 192 7.86 13.38 0.37
C GLU A 192 6.46 12.79 0.53
N LEU A 193 6.27 11.81 1.43
CA LEU A 193 4.92 11.33 1.78
C LEU A 193 4.05 12.47 2.29
N VAL A 194 4.54 13.26 3.25
CA VAL A 194 3.76 14.40 3.77
C VAL A 194 3.50 15.43 2.66
N ARG A 195 4.52 15.79 1.88
CA ARG A 195 4.42 16.83 0.85
C ARG A 195 3.52 16.46 -0.32
N LEU A 196 3.57 15.21 -0.78
CA LEU A 196 2.88 14.73 -1.99
C LEU A 196 1.60 13.97 -1.63
N TYR A 197 1.71 12.88 -0.85
CA TYR A 197 0.57 12.06 -0.43
C TYR A 197 -0.37 12.82 0.50
N GLY A 198 0.17 13.58 1.45
CA GLY A 198 -0.61 14.42 2.36
C GLY A 198 -1.04 15.76 1.76
N SER A 199 -0.77 16.04 0.49
CA SER A 199 -0.95 17.36 -0.12
C SER A 199 -2.40 17.87 -0.05
N ALA A 200 -2.55 19.19 0.11
CA ALA A 200 -3.83 19.87 -0.04
C ALA A 200 -4.29 19.99 -1.50
N SER A 201 -3.40 19.75 -2.47
CA SER A 201 -3.80 19.60 -3.87
C SER A 201 -4.31 18.18 -4.08
N TYR A 202 -5.62 18.04 -4.29
CA TYR A 202 -6.24 16.74 -4.54
C TYR A 202 -5.56 15.99 -5.69
N ALA A 203 -5.33 16.67 -6.82
CA ALA A 203 -4.64 16.09 -7.98
C ALA A 203 -3.26 15.50 -7.63
N THR A 204 -2.51 16.17 -6.75
CA THR A 204 -1.19 15.68 -6.30
C THR A 204 -1.33 14.52 -5.32
N SER A 205 -2.23 14.65 -4.33
CA SER A 205 -2.48 13.65 -3.29
C SER A 205 -2.98 12.33 -3.87
N THR A 206 -3.94 12.36 -4.79
CA THR A 206 -4.48 11.16 -5.44
C THR A 206 -3.44 10.49 -6.34
N ALA A 207 -2.64 11.26 -7.10
CA ALA A 207 -1.55 10.70 -7.89
C ALA A 207 -0.47 10.01 -7.03
N ALA A 208 -0.05 10.67 -5.96
CA ALA A 208 0.93 10.12 -5.02
C ALA A 208 0.39 8.89 -4.28
N SER A 209 -0.89 8.92 -3.86
CA SER A 209 -1.54 7.79 -3.21
C SER A 209 -1.65 6.59 -4.15
N TYR A 210 -2.15 6.80 -5.37
CA TYR A 210 -2.18 5.73 -6.38
C TYR A 210 -0.80 5.10 -6.60
N ALA A 211 0.24 5.93 -6.73
CA ALA A 211 1.60 5.47 -6.92
C ALA A 211 2.12 4.62 -5.74
N VAL A 212 1.91 5.07 -4.50
CA VAL A 212 2.35 4.34 -3.28
C VAL A 212 1.62 3.02 -3.12
N GLU A 213 0.29 2.99 -3.23
CA GLU A 213 -0.48 1.75 -3.03
C GLU A 213 -0.19 0.72 -4.14
N ASN A 214 -0.02 1.16 -5.39
CA ASN A 214 0.34 0.24 -6.48
C ASN A 214 1.79 -0.25 -6.38
N TRP A 215 2.72 0.57 -5.87
CA TRP A 215 4.07 0.09 -5.52
C TRP A 215 4.01 -0.94 -4.38
N ALA A 216 3.21 -0.68 -3.34
CA ALA A 216 2.98 -1.62 -2.23
C ALA A 216 2.41 -2.96 -2.72
N ALA A 217 1.51 -2.94 -3.70
CA ALA A 217 0.96 -4.15 -4.30
C ALA A 217 1.86 -4.83 -5.34
N ALA A 218 3.02 -4.26 -5.70
CA ALA A 218 3.85 -4.73 -6.82
C ALA A 218 4.83 -5.87 -6.48
N GLY A 219 4.63 -6.59 -5.36
CA GLY A 219 5.30 -7.85 -5.08
C GLY A 219 6.61 -7.77 -4.29
N PHE A 220 7.11 -6.58 -3.93
CA PHE A 220 8.32 -6.49 -3.10
C PHE A 220 8.15 -7.16 -1.72
N TRP A 221 6.92 -7.26 -1.21
CA TRP A 221 6.63 -8.00 0.02
C TRP A 221 6.99 -9.48 -0.10
N ASP A 222 6.74 -10.11 -1.25
CA ASP A 222 7.07 -11.51 -1.46
C ASP A 222 8.59 -11.72 -1.48
N GLU A 223 9.35 -10.78 -2.04
CA GLU A 223 10.81 -10.78 -1.99
C GLU A 223 11.33 -10.66 -0.54
N LEU A 224 10.76 -9.73 0.25
CA LEU A 224 11.10 -9.60 1.67
C LEU A 224 10.75 -10.87 2.46
N VAL A 225 9.54 -11.40 2.28
CA VAL A 225 9.08 -12.63 2.94
C VAL A 225 9.99 -13.80 2.59
N SER A 226 10.43 -13.90 1.33
CA SER A 226 11.36 -14.95 0.88
C SER A 226 12.73 -14.83 1.59
N GLY A 227 13.31 -13.63 1.62
CA GLY A 227 14.57 -13.38 2.32
C GLY A 227 14.51 -13.66 3.81
N PHE A 228 13.43 -13.23 4.48
CA PHE A 228 13.20 -13.51 5.89
C PHE A 228 13.04 -15.01 6.16
N ASN A 229 12.35 -15.74 5.28
CA ASN A 229 12.21 -17.19 5.38
C ASN A 229 13.55 -17.91 5.23
N HIS A 230 14.38 -17.48 4.27
CA HIS A 230 15.73 -18.01 4.08
C HIS A 230 16.61 -17.76 5.32
N TYR A 231 16.61 -16.53 5.84
CA TYR A 231 17.32 -16.17 7.07
C TYR A 231 16.84 -17.00 8.27
N ARG A 232 15.52 -17.15 8.45
CA ARG A 232 14.93 -17.96 9.52
C ARG A 232 15.42 -19.41 9.48
N GLN A 233 15.43 -20.02 8.30
CA GLN A 233 15.84 -21.40 8.10
C GLN A 233 17.34 -21.60 8.36
N THR A 234 18.18 -20.76 7.75
CA THR A 234 19.65 -20.85 7.88
C THR A 234 20.15 -20.60 9.30
N ARG A 235 19.46 -19.77 10.08
CA ARG A 235 19.78 -19.48 11.49
C ARG A 235 19.03 -20.34 12.50
N ASN A 236 18.16 -21.25 12.04
CA ASN A 236 17.30 -22.09 12.89
C ASN A 236 16.48 -21.27 13.93
N LEU A 237 15.96 -20.12 13.51
CA LEU A 237 15.22 -19.20 14.38
C LEU A 237 13.77 -19.65 14.52
N LYS A 238 13.43 -20.20 15.68
CA LYS A 238 12.05 -20.55 16.02
C LYS A 238 11.27 -19.31 16.43
N GLY A 239 10.05 -19.17 15.91
CA GLY A 239 9.12 -18.12 16.31
C GLY A 239 9.48 -16.71 15.83
N LEU A 240 10.31 -16.56 14.80
CA LEU A 240 10.56 -15.25 14.16
C LEU A 240 9.21 -14.65 13.70
N PRO A 241 8.79 -13.49 14.23
CA PRO A 241 7.46 -12.93 13.97
C PRO A 241 7.45 -12.20 12.63
N LEU A 242 7.08 -12.92 11.57
CA LEU A 242 7.02 -12.38 10.19
C LEU A 242 5.65 -11.80 9.82
N THR A 243 4.72 -11.75 10.78
CA THR A 243 3.32 -11.37 10.56
C THR A 243 3.19 -10.05 9.82
N PHE A 244 3.96 -9.02 10.19
CA PHE A 244 3.97 -7.74 9.49
C PHE A 244 4.12 -7.93 7.97
N PHE A 245 5.21 -8.54 7.52
CA PHE A 245 5.48 -8.72 6.09
C PHE A 245 4.50 -9.68 5.42
N THR A 246 4.17 -10.80 6.06
CA THR A 246 3.26 -11.81 5.46
C THR A 246 1.80 -11.35 5.40
N TRP A 247 1.40 -10.42 6.26
CA TRP A 247 0.06 -9.83 6.23
C TRP A 247 -0.04 -8.74 5.17
N HIS A 248 0.94 -7.83 5.10
CA HIS A 248 0.99 -6.80 4.05
C HIS A 248 1.03 -7.43 2.65
N ALA A 249 1.80 -8.51 2.44
CA ALA A 249 1.79 -9.26 1.18
C ALA A 249 0.38 -9.70 0.71
N LYS A 250 -0.57 -9.89 1.64
CA LYS A 250 -1.97 -10.25 1.33
C LYS A 250 -2.89 -9.04 1.25
N LEU A 251 -2.61 -7.99 2.02
CA LEU A 251 -3.49 -6.86 2.24
C LEU A 251 -3.39 -5.81 1.12
N GLU A 252 -2.19 -5.53 0.60
CA GLU A 252 -1.95 -4.35 -0.23
C GLU A 252 -2.69 -4.37 -1.57
N ALA A 253 -3.06 -5.55 -2.07
CA ALA A 253 -3.93 -5.66 -3.23
C ALA A 253 -5.30 -4.98 -3.00
N ASN A 254 -5.81 -4.97 -1.77
CA ASN A 254 -7.04 -4.27 -1.41
C ASN A 254 -6.85 -2.75 -1.41
N HIS A 255 -5.71 -2.25 -0.90
CA HIS A 255 -5.38 -0.82 -0.94
C HIS A 255 -5.21 -0.31 -2.38
N ALA A 256 -4.53 -1.09 -3.24
CA ALA A 256 -4.41 -0.78 -4.65
C ALA A 256 -5.77 -0.77 -5.37
N ASN A 257 -6.67 -1.70 -5.04
CA ASN A 257 -8.03 -1.69 -5.60
C ASN A 257 -8.82 -0.45 -5.17
N HIS A 258 -8.74 -0.03 -3.90
CA HIS A 258 -9.42 1.19 -3.44
C HIS A 258 -8.91 2.45 -4.14
N THR A 259 -7.60 2.57 -4.37
CA THR A 259 -7.05 3.71 -5.12
C THR A 259 -7.37 3.67 -6.61
N GLN A 260 -7.58 2.48 -7.19
CA GLN A 260 -8.12 2.34 -8.55
C GLN A 260 -9.56 2.84 -8.63
N GLU A 261 -10.42 2.48 -7.67
CA GLU A 261 -11.79 2.99 -7.58
C GLU A 261 -11.81 4.52 -7.37
N GLU A 262 -10.92 5.04 -6.51
CA GLU A 262 -10.73 6.49 -6.29
C GLU A 262 -10.33 7.19 -7.59
N LEU A 263 -9.35 6.64 -8.33
CA LEU A 263 -8.88 7.21 -9.59
C LEU A 263 -9.97 7.21 -10.66
N GLU A 264 -10.72 6.12 -10.80
CA GLU A 264 -11.85 6.04 -11.72
C GLU A 264 -12.88 7.12 -11.36
N ALA A 265 -13.34 7.17 -10.11
CA ALA A 265 -14.30 8.18 -9.68
C ALA A 265 -13.78 9.61 -9.89
N TYR A 266 -12.51 9.89 -9.58
CA TYR A 266 -11.90 11.20 -9.82
C TYR A 266 -11.91 11.56 -11.29
N TYR A 267 -11.48 10.63 -12.15
CA TYR A 267 -11.42 10.85 -13.59
C TYR A 267 -12.80 11.10 -14.17
N PHE A 268 -13.81 10.31 -13.82
CA PHE A 268 -15.15 10.50 -14.39
C PHE A 268 -15.80 11.82 -13.95
N ASN A 269 -15.55 12.27 -12.71
CA ASN A 269 -16.18 13.50 -12.17
C ASN A 269 -15.41 14.79 -12.47
N ASN A 270 -14.16 14.73 -12.93
CA ASN A 270 -13.31 15.90 -13.10
C ASN A 270 -12.60 15.93 -14.46
N ASP A 271 -12.13 17.11 -14.87
CA ASP A 271 -11.21 17.25 -15.99
C ASP A 271 -9.78 17.05 -15.48
N VAL A 272 -9.31 15.79 -15.55
CA VAL A 272 -8.01 15.39 -15.01
C VAL A 272 -6.88 15.80 -15.94
N ASP A 273 -5.88 16.48 -15.38
CA ASP A 273 -4.59 16.68 -16.03
C ASP A 273 -3.76 15.38 -15.91
N GLU A 274 -3.84 14.56 -16.96
CA GLU A 274 -3.17 13.26 -17.04
C GLU A 274 -1.64 13.37 -16.93
N ASP A 275 -1.05 14.42 -17.49
CA ASP A 275 0.39 14.64 -17.47
C ASP A 275 0.85 15.02 -16.06
N HIS A 276 0.11 15.91 -15.40
CA HIS A 276 0.35 16.25 -14.00
C HIS A 276 0.24 15.00 -13.10
N PHE A 277 -0.78 14.17 -13.30
CA PHE A 277 -0.95 12.93 -12.54
C PHE A 277 0.26 12.00 -12.68
N ILE A 278 0.73 11.76 -13.92
CA ILE A 278 1.89 10.89 -14.17
C ILE A 278 3.17 11.49 -13.58
N VAL A 279 3.36 12.81 -13.69
CA VAL A 279 4.54 13.50 -13.14
C VAL A 279 4.55 13.43 -11.61
N SER A 280 3.45 13.77 -10.94
CA SER A 280 3.35 13.70 -9.48
C SER A 280 3.46 12.27 -8.94
N GLY A 281 2.86 11.30 -9.64
CA GLY A 281 3.03 9.88 -9.28
C GLY A 281 4.49 9.42 -9.39
N ASN A 282 5.19 9.78 -10.47
CA ASN A 282 6.60 9.43 -10.63
C ASN A 282 7.50 10.13 -9.61
N GLU A 283 7.22 11.39 -9.28
CA GLU A 283 7.93 12.11 -8.22
C GLU A 283 7.80 11.39 -6.86
N MET A 284 6.60 10.89 -6.54
CA MET A 284 6.39 10.07 -5.35
C MET A 284 7.21 8.77 -5.41
N LEU A 285 7.24 8.08 -6.56
CA LEU A 285 8.03 6.85 -6.73
C LEU A 285 9.55 7.08 -6.69
N ASP A 286 10.04 8.27 -7.06
CA ASP A 286 11.43 8.67 -6.86
C ASP A 286 11.75 8.84 -5.35
N GLY A 287 10.81 9.35 -4.57
CA GLY A 287 10.85 9.35 -3.11
C GLY A 287 10.99 7.92 -2.54
N VAL A 288 10.10 7.02 -2.96
CA VAL A 288 10.15 5.58 -2.59
C VAL A 288 11.49 4.97 -3.00
N TYR A 289 11.97 5.24 -4.21
CA TYR A 289 13.23 4.70 -4.70
C TYR A 289 14.42 5.18 -3.87
N THR A 290 14.41 6.45 -3.45
CA THR A 290 15.45 7.02 -2.59
C THR A 290 15.55 6.29 -1.26
N PHE A 291 14.40 5.93 -0.65
CA PHE A 291 14.38 5.07 0.55
C PHE A 291 15.08 3.74 0.32
N TRP A 292 14.72 3.01 -0.75
CA TRP A 292 15.35 1.73 -1.07
C TRP A 292 16.83 1.84 -1.42
N GLN A 293 17.23 2.89 -2.11
CA GLN A 293 18.65 3.17 -2.36
C GLN A 293 19.42 3.40 -1.05
N GLY A 294 18.81 4.07 -0.07
CA GLY A 294 19.41 4.25 1.25
C GLY A 294 19.66 2.91 1.94
N LEU A 295 18.66 2.02 1.94
CA LEU A 295 18.79 0.66 2.44
C LEU A 295 19.88 -0.12 1.70
N ASP A 296 19.95 -0.01 0.37
CA ASP A 296 20.94 -0.69 -0.48
C ASP A 296 22.38 -0.23 -0.22
N GLU A 297 22.58 1.06 0.01
CA GLU A 297 23.88 1.62 0.37
C GLU A 297 24.29 1.26 1.80
N GLU A 298 23.36 1.22 2.74
CA GLU A 298 23.61 0.88 4.13
C GLU A 298 23.96 -0.60 4.29
N ARG A 299 23.21 -1.52 3.67
CA ARG A 299 23.52 -2.97 3.76
C ARG A 299 24.92 -3.32 3.27
N LYS A 300 25.46 -2.58 2.28
CA LYS A 300 26.79 -2.81 1.71
C LYS A 300 27.92 -2.39 2.67
N ARG A 301 27.60 -1.56 3.66
CA ARG A 301 28.50 -1.10 4.71
C ARG A 301 28.43 -1.97 5.98
N ILE A 302 27.48 -2.90 6.04
CA ILE A 302 27.26 -3.79 7.17
C ILE A 302 27.83 -5.18 6.83
N HIS A 303 28.80 -5.65 7.62
CA HIS A 303 29.46 -6.95 7.46
C HIS A 303 28.93 -8.00 8.44
#